data_AF-A0A7S1SMQ0-F1
#
_entry.id   AF-A0A7S1SMQ0-F1
#
_cell.length_a   1.000
_cell.length_b   1.000
_cell.length_c   1.000
_cell.angle_alpha   90.00
_cell.angle_beta   90.00
_cell.angle_gamma   90.00
#
_symmetry.space_group_name_H-M   'P 1'
#
loop_
_entity.id
_entity.type
_entity.pdbx_description
1 polymer ?
#
loop_
_entity_poly.entity_id
_entity_poly.type
_entity_poly.pdbx_seq_one_letter_code
_entity_poly.pdbx_strand_id
1 'polypeptide(L)'
;RLRPIVIVDSKRPMDNWESVSVFQAVYFMSGLSHDHDDLMRANAGRAHRVVILPESVEETGSSANTSMRESRRDTLVVFTYQHLRCMAPKVPILTELSSGANQAFLSGNMPLCGSSLDYQQLASSYAAGAVFLPSMLDALCCQVFFNPDIIRVLLLILYAHEADYSQVQEEEDWMDAHEGQQQAQAQQQSATSLSEAMWGTAAEPTGIT
;
A
#
# COMPACT_ATOMS: atom_id res chain seq x y z
N ARG A 1 -21.60 -20.07 -0.94
CA ARG A 1 -22.32 -19.13 -1.84
C ARG A 1 -21.41 -17.93 -2.07
N LEU A 2 -21.16 -17.57 -3.32
CA LEU A 2 -20.37 -16.39 -3.67
C LEU A 2 -21.14 -15.12 -3.25
N ARG A 3 -20.40 -14.11 -2.77
CA ARG A 3 -20.97 -12.82 -2.38
C ARG A 3 -20.77 -11.84 -3.53
N PRO A 4 -21.82 -11.18 -4.03
CA PRO A 4 -21.69 -10.16 -5.06
C PRO A 4 -20.77 -9.02 -4.62
N ILE A 5 -19.96 -8.51 -5.56
CA ILE A 5 -19.14 -7.32 -5.40
C ILE A 5 -19.71 -6.23 -6.30
N VAL A 6 -20.01 -5.06 -5.74
CA VAL A 6 -20.47 -3.89 -6.49
C VAL A 6 -19.42 -2.80 -6.33
N ILE A 7 -18.81 -2.41 -7.43
CA ILE A 7 -17.83 -1.33 -7.50
C ILE A 7 -18.57 -0.07 -7.91
N VAL A 8 -18.53 0.95 -7.03
CA VAL A 8 -19.17 2.25 -7.24
C VAL A 8 -18.09 3.29 -7.51
N ASP A 9 -18.07 3.83 -8.73
CA ASP A 9 -17.16 4.91 -9.10
C ASP A 9 -17.74 5.74 -10.25
N SER A 10 -17.27 6.98 -10.39
CA SER A 10 -17.64 7.90 -11.46
C SER A 10 -17.22 7.36 -12.83
N LYS A 11 -16.04 6.75 -12.92
CA LYS A 11 -15.44 6.24 -14.14
C LYS A 11 -15.19 4.74 -14.00
N ARG A 12 -15.56 3.98 -15.03
CA ARG A 12 -15.20 2.56 -15.10
C ARG A 12 -13.68 2.46 -15.25
N PRO A 13 -13.00 1.61 -14.48
CA PRO A 13 -11.57 1.37 -14.66
C PRO A 13 -11.32 0.87 -16.09
N MET A 14 -10.75 1.69 -16.98
CA MET A 14 -10.69 1.31 -18.40
C MET A 14 -9.62 0.28 -18.68
N ASP A 15 -8.51 0.32 -17.95
CA ASP A 15 -7.30 -0.44 -18.31
C ASP A 15 -7.25 -1.85 -17.70
N ASN A 16 -8.03 -2.11 -16.64
CA ASN A 16 -8.00 -3.38 -15.91
C ASN A 16 -9.38 -4.04 -15.75
N TRP A 17 -10.45 -3.44 -16.27
CA TRP A 17 -11.79 -4.00 -16.08
C TRP A 17 -11.95 -5.35 -16.79
N GLU A 18 -11.31 -5.58 -17.93
CA GLU A 18 -11.38 -6.86 -18.63
C GLU A 18 -10.94 -8.01 -17.72
N SER A 19 -9.81 -7.85 -17.04
CA SER A 19 -9.27 -8.81 -16.06
C SER A 19 -10.16 -9.03 -14.84
N VAL A 20 -10.96 -8.03 -14.45
CA VAL A 20 -11.88 -8.14 -13.30
C VAL A 20 -13.24 -8.71 -13.73
N SER A 21 -13.67 -8.44 -14.96
CA SER A 21 -15.00 -8.79 -15.46
C SER A 21 -15.21 -10.28 -15.72
N VAL A 22 -14.12 -11.05 -15.76
CA VAL A 22 -14.17 -12.51 -15.87
C VAL A 22 -14.75 -13.17 -14.62
N PHE A 23 -14.70 -12.49 -13.47
CA PHE A 23 -15.20 -13.03 -12.21
C PHE A 23 -16.72 -12.96 -12.14
N GLN A 24 -17.33 -14.04 -11.66
CA GLN A 24 -18.78 -14.10 -11.48
C GLN A 24 -19.23 -13.17 -10.35
N ALA A 25 -20.39 -12.54 -10.55
CA ALA A 25 -21.03 -11.66 -9.57
C ALA A 25 -20.22 -10.41 -9.19
N VAL A 26 -19.39 -9.90 -10.09
CA VAL A 26 -18.77 -8.59 -9.99
C VAL A 26 -19.51 -7.60 -10.89
N TYR A 27 -19.93 -6.48 -10.32
CA TYR A 27 -20.74 -5.46 -10.99
C TYR A 27 -20.08 -4.09 -10.87
N PHE A 28 -20.20 -3.28 -11.92
CA PHE A 28 -19.86 -1.87 -11.89
C PHE A 28 -21.12 -1.03 -11.87
N MET A 29 -21.16 -0.02 -11.02
CA MET A 29 -22.20 1.00 -11.00
C MET A 29 -21.55 2.37 -11.10
N SER A 30 -21.89 3.11 -12.16
CA SER A 30 -21.47 4.50 -12.27
C SER A 30 -22.19 5.33 -11.19
N GLY A 31 -21.42 6.10 -10.42
CA GLY A 31 -21.93 6.94 -9.34
C GLY A 31 -20.83 7.49 -8.44
N LEU A 32 -21.19 8.38 -7.51
CA LEU A 32 -20.29 8.95 -6.52
C LEU A 32 -20.44 8.22 -5.19
N SER A 33 -19.30 7.84 -4.60
CA SER A 33 -19.26 7.12 -3.32
C SER A 33 -19.84 7.91 -2.14
N HIS A 34 -19.87 9.23 -2.25
CA HIS A 34 -20.38 10.15 -1.23
C HIS A 34 -21.81 10.65 -1.50
N ASP A 35 -22.43 10.24 -2.61
CA ASP A 35 -23.81 10.59 -2.92
C ASP A 35 -24.80 9.62 -2.26
N HIS A 36 -25.89 10.15 -1.71
CA HIS A 36 -26.86 9.34 -0.98
C HIS A 36 -27.65 8.40 -1.89
N ASP A 37 -28.11 8.90 -3.04
CA ASP A 37 -28.95 8.14 -3.96
C ASP A 37 -28.13 7.03 -4.64
N ASP A 38 -26.86 7.29 -4.94
CA ASP A 38 -25.95 6.30 -5.49
C ASP A 38 -25.66 5.17 -4.49
N LEU A 39 -25.42 5.48 -3.20
CA LEU A 39 -25.26 4.45 -2.16
C LEU A 39 -26.52 3.62 -1.93
N MET A 40 -27.70 4.25 -2.03
CA MET A 40 -28.99 3.57 -1.97
C MET A 40 -29.20 2.66 -3.19
N ARG A 41 -28.84 3.13 -4.39
CA ARG A 41 -28.87 2.36 -5.63
C ARG A 41 -27.92 1.16 -5.58
N ALA A 42 -26.75 1.30 -4.94
CA ALA A 42 -25.82 0.22 -4.64
C ALA A 42 -26.34 -0.74 -3.53
N ASN A 43 -27.44 -0.39 -2.86
CA ASN A 43 -27.98 -1.11 -1.71
C ASN A 43 -26.94 -1.29 -0.58
N ALA A 44 -26.12 -0.27 -0.34
CA ALA A 44 -25.02 -0.30 0.64
C ALA A 44 -25.51 -0.64 2.05
N GLY A 45 -26.74 -0.25 2.41
CA GLY A 45 -27.33 -0.52 3.73
C GLY A 45 -27.61 -2.00 4.04
N ARG A 46 -27.55 -2.88 3.03
CA ARG A 46 -27.71 -4.35 3.20
C ARG A 46 -26.43 -5.11 2.81
N ALA A 47 -25.36 -4.41 2.47
CA ALA A 47 -24.09 -5.02 2.15
C ALA A 47 -23.56 -5.79 3.36
N HIS A 48 -22.92 -6.94 3.12
CA HIS A 48 -22.25 -7.67 4.20
C HIS A 48 -21.06 -6.87 4.75
N ARG A 49 -20.40 -6.10 3.88
CA ARG A 49 -19.31 -5.19 4.21
C ARG A 49 -19.26 -4.11 3.13
N VAL A 50 -18.92 -2.89 3.53
CA VAL A 50 -18.56 -1.80 2.60
C VAL A 50 -17.06 -1.56 2.72
N VAL A 51 -16.39 -1.37 1.58
CA VAL A 51 -14.98 -1.03 1.51
C VAL A 51 -14.87 0.36 0.89
N ILE A 52 -14.18 1.28 1.56
CA ILE A 52 -13.95 2.65 1.08
C ILE A 52 -12.46 2.80 0.83
N LEU A 53 -12.10 3.10 -0.42
CA LEU A 53 -10.73 3.33 -0.84
C LEU A 53 -10.56 4.81 -1.21
N PRO A 54 -9.38 5.40 -0.95
CA PRO A 54 -9.09 6.76 -1.38
C PRO A 54 -9.04 6.86 -2.91
N GLU A 55 -9.33 8.05 -3.43
CA GLU A 55 -9.20 8.34 -4.86
C GLU A 55 -7.74 8.13 -5.32
N SER A 56 -7.54 7.35 -6.39
CA SER A 56 -6.22 7.11 -6.97
C SER A 56 -5.67 8.38 -7.62
N VAL A 57 -4.40 8.65 -7.42
CA VAL A 57 -3.73 9.81 -8.02
C VAL A 57 -3.33 9.44 -9.46
N GLU A 58 -3.99 10.03 -10.45
CA GLU A 58 -3.35 10.15 -11.78
C GLU A 58 -2.15 11.12 -11.61
N GLU A 59 -0.94 10.64 -11.93
CA GLU A 59 0.36 11.33 -11.73
C GLU A 59 0.56 12.57 -12.64
N THR A 60 -0.50 13.12 -13.20
CA THR A 60 -0.48 14.24 -14.12
C THR A 60 -0.69 15.57 -13.38
N GLY A 61 0.30 15.99 -12.58
CA GLY A 61 0.32 17.38 -12.10
C GLY A 61 1.27 17.69 -10.96
N SER A 62 2.27 18.53 -11.27
CA SER A 62 3.15 19.35 -10.42
C SER A 62 3.18 19.08 -8.91
N SER A 63 4.35 18.63 -8.44
CA SER A 63 4.75 18.27 -7.07
C SER A 63 4.38 19.28 -5.94
N ALA A 64 4.05 20.54 -6.27
CA ALA A 64 3.81 21.60 -5.28
C ALA A 64 2.55 21.44 -4.40
N ASN A 65 1.61 20.55 -4.74
CA ASN A 65 0.31 20.42 -4.04
C ASN A 65 0.08 19.05 -3.36
N THR A 66 1.12 18.24 -3.17
CA THR A 66 0.98 16.85 -2.69
C THR A 66 0.25 16.74 -1.34
N SER A 67 0.62 17.57 -0.35
CA SER A 67 0.03 17.54 1.00
C SER A 67 -1.44 17.96 1.03
N MET A 68 -1.82 18.96 0.23
CA MET A 68 -3.21 19.38 0.08
C MET A 68 -4.06 18.29 -0.62
N ARG A 69 -3.47 17.58 -1.60
CA ARG A 69 -4.14 16.46 -2.27
C ARG A 69 -4.33 15.26 -1.34
N GLU A 70 -3.36 14.93 -0.49
CA GLU A 70 -3.47 13.86 0.53
C GLU A 70 -4.57 14.16 1.56
N SER A 71 -4.59 15.38 2.11
CA SER A 71 -5.64 15.79 3.04
C SER A 71 -7.04 15.76 2.40
N ARG A 72 -7.15 16.18 1.13
CA ARG A 72 -8.41 16.12 0.38
C ARG A 72 -8.89 14.69 0.15
N ARG A 73 -7.98 13.73 -0.09
CA ARG A 73 -8.31 12.30 -0.32
C ARG A 73 -8.99 11.70 0.90
N ASP A 74 -8.36 11.83 2.07
CA ASP A 74 -8.92 11.29 3.31
C ASP A 74 -10.23 12.00 3.72
N THR A 75 -10.43 13.26 3.29
CA THR A 75 -11.67 14.00 3.58
C THR A 75 -12.89 13.32 2.97
N LEU A 76 -12.82 12.90 1.70
CA LEU A 76 -13.93 12.21 1.04
C LEU A 76 -14.19 10.82 1.65
N VAL A 77 -13.13 10.13 2.04
CA VAL A 77 -13.21 8.85 2.73
C VAL A 77 -13.93 8.99 4.08
N VAL A 78 -13.49 9.95 4.91
CA VAL A 78 -14.10 10.24 6.22
C VAL A 78 -15.55 10.67 6.05
N PHE A 79 -15.86 11.53 5.08
CA PHE A 79 -17.22 11.98 4.80
C PHE A 79 -18.12 10.80 4.42
N THR A 80 -17.68 9.96 3.50
CA THR A 80 -18.41 8.77 3.03
C THR A 80 -18.64 7.80 4.19
N TYR A 81 -17.62 7.58 5.02
CA TYR A 81 -17.72 6.75 6.21
C TYR A 81 -18.79 7.27 7.17
N GLN A 82 -18.77 8.57 7.51
CA GLN A 82 -19.75 9.16 8.42
C GLN A 82 -21.17 9.10 7.86
N HIS A 83 -21.32 9.36 6.57
CA HIS A 83 -22.61 9.25 5.89
C HIS A 83 -23.17 7.82 5.95
N LEU A 84 -22.33 6.81 5.68
CA LEU A 84 -22.71 5.40 5.82
C LEU A 84 -23.01 5.00 7.26
N ARG A 85 -22.32 5.56 8.26
CA ARG A 85 -22.62 5.33 9.68
C ARG A 85 -24.00 5.86 10.07
N CYS A 86 -24.41 7.00 9.52
CA CYS A 86 -25.76 7.53 9.70
C CYS A 86 -26.82 6.70 8.97
N MET A 87 -26.56 6.34 7.71
CA MET A 87 -27.53 5.63 6.87
C MET A 87 -27.67 4.14 7.24
N ALA A 88 -26.58 3.49 7.61
CA ALA A 88 -26.48 2.04 7.77
C ALA A 88 -25.58 1.64 8.96
N PRO A 89 -25.99 1.97 10.21
CA PRO A 89 -25.12 1.84 11.39
C PRO A 89 -24.66 0.41 11.69
N LYS A 90 -25.39 -0.60 11.19
CA LYS A 90 -25.11 -2.03 11.42
C LYS A 90 -24.15 -2.64 10.38
N VAL A 91 -23.88 -1.94 9.27
CA VAL A 91 -23.02 -2.47 8.22
C VAL A 91 -21.54 -2.31 8.62
N PRO A 92 -20.75 -3.39 8.58
CA PRO A 92 -19.30 -3.29 8.77
C PRO A 92 -18.67 -2.49 7.64
N ILE A 93 -17.87 -1.48 7.99
CA ILE A 93 -17.14 -0.64 7.04
C ILE A 93 -15.65 -0.85 7.28
N LEU A 94 -14.93 -1.19 6.21
CA LEU A 94 -13.47 -1.15 6.14
C LEU A 94 -13.08 0.06 5.30
N THR A 95 -12.17 0.88 5.81
CA THR A 95 -11.72 2.08 5.11
C THR A 95 -10.21 2.13 5.08
N GLU A 96 -9.65 2.56 3.95
CA GLU A 96 -8.24 2.93 3.86
C GLU A 96 -8.09 4.43 4.14
N LEU A 97 -7.09 4.81 4.95
CA LEU A 97 -6.70 6.21 5.16
C LEU A 97 -5.22 6.39 4.84
N SER A 98 -4.90 7.49 4.17
CA SER A 98 -3.51 7.85 3.87
C SER A 98 -2.78 8.30 5.14
N SER A 99 -3.46 9.05 6.01
CA SER A 99 -2.90 9.53 7.28
C SER A 99 -3.64 8.95 8.48
N GLY A 100 -2.89 8.31 9.38
CA GLY A 100 -3.44 7.82 10.64
C GLY A 100 -3.96 8.92 11.58
N ALA A 101 -3.58 10.19 11.37
CA ALA A 101 -4.16 11.31 12.11
C ALA A 101 -5.67 11.47 11.83
N ASN A 102 -6.12 11.09 10.64
CA ASN A 102 -7.53 11.21 10.23
C ASN A 102 -8.44 10.14 10.84
N GLN A 103 -7.88 9.13 11.51
CA GLN A 103 -8.66 8.14 12.26
C GLN A 103 -9.52 8.75 13.37
N ALA A 104 -9.07 9.88 13.93
CA ALA A 104 -9.81 10.61 14.96
C ALA A 104 -11.19 11.08 14.47
N PHE A 105 -11.37 11.25 13.16
CA PHE A 105 -12.65 11.62 12.57
C PHE A 105 -13.60 10.44 12.34
N LEU A 106 -13.15 9.19 12.51
CA LEU A 106 -13.98 8.00 12.30
C LEU A 106 -14.66 7.54 13.60
N SER A 107 -13.95 7.65 14.72
CA SER A 107 -14.46 7.31 16.05
C SER A 107 -14.64 8.62 16.81
N GLY A 108 -15.89 9.05 17.03
CA GLY A 108 -16.19 10.28 17.80
C GLY A 108 -15.66 10.28 19.25
N ASN A 109 -15.10 9.16 19.70
CA ASN A 109 -14.41 8.99 20.97
C ASN A 109 -12.92 8.73 20.71
N MET A 110 -12.12 9.77 20.50
CA MET A 110 -10.69 9.70 20.77
C MET A 110 -10.37 10.47 22.06
N PRO A 111 -9.56 9.92 22.97
CA PRO A 111 -8.98 10.72 24.04
C PRO A 111 -8.11 11.81 23.39
N LEU A 112 -8.48 13.06 23.62
CA LEU A 112 -7.67 14.23 23.29
C LEU A 112 -6.41 14.24 24.17
N CYS A 113 -5.37 13.47 23.85
CA CYS A 113 -4.07 13.69 24.48
C CYS A 113 -2.91 12.98 23.76
N GLY A 114 -1.88 13.74 23.41
CA GLY A 114 -0.49 13.26 23.41
C GLY A 114 0.02 12.71 22.08
N SER A 115 0.79 13.56 21.39
CA SER A 115 1.68 13.22 20.29
C SER A 115 2.58 12.00 20.57
N SER A 116 2.27 10.85 19.97
CA SER A 116 3.27 9.88 19.50
C SER A 116 2.65 8.94 18.46
N LEU A 117 3.46 8.51 17.50
CA LEU A 117 3.11 7.55 16.44
C LEU A 117 2.47 6.24 16.97
N ASP A 118 2.69 5.92 18.24
CA ASP A 118 2.23 4.69 18.91
C ASP A 118 0.72 4.57 19.07
N TYR A 119 -0.04 5.68 18.98
CA TYR A 119 -1.48 5.65 19.23
C TYR A 119 -2.32 5.24 18.03
N GLN A 120 -1.77 5.29 16.80
CA GLN A 120 -2.53 4.94 15.60
C GLN A 120 -2.95 3.47 15.57
N GLN A 121 -2.11 2.59 16.11
CA GLN A 121 -2.38 1.15 16.23
C GLN A 121 -3.26 0.82 17.45
N LEU A 122 -3.34 1.73 18.42
CA LEU A 122 -4.19 1.60 19.60
C LEU A 122 -5.59 2.19 19.38
N ALA A 123 -5.82 2.90 18.28
CA ALA A 123 -7.11 3.43 17.93
C ALA A 123 -8.14 2.30 17.80
N SER A 124 -9.30 2.47 18.43
CA SER A 124 -10.38 1.45 18.43
C SER A 124 -10.80 1.07 17.01
N SER A 125 -10.87 2.05 16.10
CA SER A 125 -11.19 1.82 14.69
C SER A 125 -10.16 0.94 13.98
N TYR A 126 -8.88 1.06 14.34
CA TYR A 126 -7.83 0.22 13.81
C TYR A 126 -7.87 -1.19 14.42
N ALA A 127 -7.93 -1.29 15.76
CA ALA A 127 -7.99 -2.58 16.46
C ALA A 127 -9.23 -3.40 16.09
N ALA A 128 -10.35 -2.74 15.75
CA ALA A 128 -11.56 -3.39 15.26
C ALA A 128 -11.47 -3.87 13.79
N GLY A 129 -10.36 -3.59 13.10
CA GLY A 129 -10.18 -3.90 11.68
C GLY A 129 -11.06 -3.07 10.75
N ALA A 130 -11.51 -1.89 11.19
CA ALA A 130 -12.30 -0.97 10.37
C ALA A 130 -11.45 0.00 9.57
N VAL A 131 -10.17 0.17 9.94
CA VAL A 131 -9.21 1.06 9.26
C VAL A 131 -7.99 0.28 8.82
N PHE A 132 -7.57 0.52 7.58
CA PHE A 132 -6.28 0.11 7.04
C PHE A 132 -5.42 1.35 6.79
N LEU A 133 -4.14 1.29 7.17
CA LEU A 133 -3.15 2.35 6.93
C LEU A 133 -2.02 1.80 6.05
N PRO A 134 -1.80 2.33 4.84
CA PRO A 134 -0.72 1.88 3.96
C PRO A 134 0.67 2.01 4.60
N SER A 135 0.89 3.01 5.47
CA SER A 135 2.16 3.20 6.19
C SER A 135 2.55 2.02 7.09
N MET A 136 1.62 1.10 7.38
CA MET A 136 1.94 -0.13 8.11
C MET A 136 2.70 -1.14 7.25
N LEU A 137 2.59 -1.03 5.93
CA LEU A 137 3.39 -1.82 5.00
C LEU A 137 4.86 -1.36 4.99
N ASP A 138 5.17 -0.12 5.38
CA ASP A 138 6.56 0.34 5.49
C ASP A 138 7.32 -0.43 6.58
N ALA A 139 6.65 -0.69 7.71
CA ALA A 139 7.20 -1.52 8.77
C ALA A 139 7.43 -2.97 8.27
N LEU A 140 6.52 -3.49 7.43
CA LEU A 140 6.70 -4.79 6.79
C LEU A 140 7.97 -4.80 5.94
N CYS A 141 8.20 -3.79 5.09
CA CYS A 141 9.42 -3.68 4.28
C CYS A 141 10.70 -3.75 5.16
N CYS A 142 10.71 -3.09 6.31
CA CYS A 142 11.83 -3.21 7.26
C CYS A 142 11.97 -4.61 7.86
N GLN A 143 10.87 -5.32 8.10
CA GLN A 143 10.92 -6.70 8.62
C GLN A 143 11.45 -7.69 7.60
N VAL A 144 11.14 -7.50 6.31
CA VAL A 144 11.64 -8.35 5.21
C VAL A 144 13.16 -8.38 5.17
N PHE A 145 13.83 -7.27 5.50
CA PHE A 145 15.29 -7.23 5.57
C PHE A 145 15.88 -8.24 6.56
N PHE A 146 15.21 -8.49 7.69
CA PHE A 146 15.68 -9.43 8.71
C PHE A 146 15.16 -10.85 8.52
N ASN A 147 13.98 -10.99 7.90
CA ASN A 147 13.36 -12.28 7.65
C ASN A 147 12.61 -12.23 6.30
N PRO A 148 13.28 -12.65 5.21
CA PRO A 148 12.70 -12.57 3.86
C PRO A 148 11.47 -13.48 3.69
N ASP A 149 11.40 -14.59 4.44
CA ASP A 149 10.28 -15.53 4.38
C ASP A 149 8.95 -14.94 4.86
N ILE A 150 8.96 -13.78 5.54
CA ILE A 150 7.74 -13.11 5.99
C ILE A 150 6.79 -12.82 4.83
N ILE A 151 7.31 -12.38 3.68
CA ILE A 151 6.48 -12.11 2.49
C ILE A 151 5.83 -13.41 2.03
N ARG A 152 6.61 -14.48 1.89
CA ARG A 152 6.10 -15.79 1.48
C ARG A 152 4.97 -16.28 2.39
N VAL A 153 5.15 -16.20 3.70
CA VAL A 153 4.12 -16.59 4.68
C VAL A 153 2.87 -15.72 4.58
N LEU A 154 3.01 -14.41 4.39
CA LEU A 154 1.86 -13.51 4.22
C LEU A 154 1.11 -13.81 2.91
N LEU A 155 1.83 -14.03 1.81
CA LEU A 155 1.23 -14.39 0.52
C LEU A 155 0.51 -15.75 0.62
N LEU A 156 1.07 -16.74 1.31
CA LEU A 156 0.41 -18.02 1.62
C LEU A 156 -0.94 -17.83 2.33
N ILE A 157 -1.00 -16.89 3.28
CA ILE A 157 -2.22 -16.61 4.06
C ILE A 157 -3.24 -15.83 3.21
N LEU A 158 -2.79 -14.86 2.42
CA LEU A 158 -3.65 -14.02 1.59
C LEU A 158 -4.22 -14.78 0.38
N TYR A 159 -3.38 -15.57 -0.28
CA TYR A 159 -3.70 -16.34 -1.48
C TYR A 159 -3.99 -17.82 -1.18
N ALA A 160 -4.43 -18.16 0.03
CA ALA A 160 -4.59 -19.54 0.53
C ALA A 160 -5.45 -20.50 -0.33
N HIS A 161 -5.94 -20.08 -1.50
CA HIS A 161 -6.64 -20.89 -2.49
C HIS A 161 -5.94 -20.99 -3.87
N GLU A 162 -4.97 -20.14 -4.22
CA GLU A 162 -4.18 -20.23 -5.47
C GLU A 162 -2.71 -20.47 -5.13
N ALA A 163 -2.39 -21.69 -4.69
CA ALA A 163 -1.02 -22.14 -4.60
C ALA A 163 -0.52 -22.56 -5.99
N ASP A 164 -0.22 -21.60 -6.85
CA ASP A 164 0.70 -21.80 -7.98
C ASP A 164 1.92 -20.89 -7.78
N TYR A 165 2.96 -21.48 -7.17
CA TYR A 165 4.15 -20.81 -6.64
C TYR A 165 5.21 -20.46 -7.68
N SER A 166 4.91 -20.65 -8.97
CA SER A 166 5.87 -20.53 -10.06
C SER A 166 6.41 -19.11 -10.26
N GLN A 167 5.68 -18.06 -9.86
CA GLN A 167 6.12 -16.66 -10.03
C GLN A 167 6.94 -16.09 -8.86
N VAL A 168 6.75 -16.59 -7.63
CA VAL A 168 7.54 -16.13 -6.47
C VAL A 168 8.98 -16.62 -6.56
N GLN A 169 9.20 -17.76 -7.21
CA GLN A 169 10.52 -18.36 -7.37
C GLN A 169 11.39 -17.63 -8.40
N GLU A 170 10.79 -17.04 -9.45
CA GLU A 170 11.51 -16.22 -10.44
C GLU A 170 12.01 -14.90 -9.84
N GLU A 171 11.30 -14.34 -8.86
CA GLU A 171 11.69 -13.10 -8.17
C GLU A 171 12.82 -13.35 -7.15
N GLU A 172 12.79 -14.46 -6.42
CA GLU A 172 13.89 -14.92 -5.55
C GLU A 172 15.17 -15.17 -6.37
N ASP A 173 15.07 -15.87 -7.50
CA ASP A 173 16.20 -16.13 -8.41
C ASP A 173 16.79 -14.82 -9.00
N TRP A 174 15.97 -13.80 -9.23
CA TRP A 174 16.42 -12.50 -9.72
C TRP A 174 17.15 -11.69 -8.64
N MET A 175 16.69 -11.73 -7.39
CA MET A 175 17.34 -11.05 -6.26
C MET A 175 18.69 -11.70 -5.91
N ASP A 176 18.76 -13.03 -5.89
CA ASP A 176 20.01 -13.78 -5.66
C ASP A 176 21.03 -13.53 -6.78
N ALA A 177 20.59 -13.43 -8.04
CA ALA A 177 21.45 -13.11 -9.17
C ALA A 177 22.05 -11.69 -9.08
N HIS A 178 21.30 -10.72 -8.58
CA HIS A 178 21.78 -9.33 -8.42
C HIS A 178 22.68 -9.17 -7.20
N GLU A 179 22.43 -9.89 -6.11
CA GLU A 179 23.29 -9.89 -4.94
C GLU A 179 24.65 -10.55 -5.23
N GLY A 180 24.64 -11.66 -5.98
CA GLY A 180 25.87 -12.30 -6.48
C GLY A 180 26.69 -11.41 -7.41
N GLN A 181 26.05 -10.63 -8.28
CA GLN A 181 26.74 -9.69 -9.17
C GLN A 181 27.34 -8.49 -8.42
N GLN A 182 26.65 -7.95 -7.42
CA GLN A 182 27.18 -6.85 -6.60
C GLN A 182 28.37 -7.30 -5.74
N GLN A 183 28.33 -8.50 -5.17
CA GLN A 183 29.45 -9.06 -4.43
C GLN A 183 30.66 -9.35 -5.33
N ALA A 184 30.44 -9.85 -6.55
CA ALA A 184 31.51 -10.07 -7.53
C ALA A 184 32.16 -8.75 -8.00
N GLN A 185 31.37 -7.71 -8.24
CA GLN A 185 31.87 -6.38 -8.61
C GLN A 185 32.64 -5.72 -7.46
N ALA A 186 32.18 -5.86 -6.21
CA ALA A 186 32.90 -5.37 -5.04
C ALA A 186 34.26 -6.09 -4.84
N GLN A 187 34.30 -7.40 -5.06
CA GLN A 187 35.54 -8.17 -5.00
C GLN A 187 36.51 -7.79 -6.12
N GLN A 188 36.03 -7.60 -7.36
CA GLN A 188 36.87 -7.14 -8.46
C GLN A 188 37.42 -5.73 -8.21
N GLN A 189 36.61 -4.78 -7.75
CA GLN A 189 37.08 -3.44 -7.41
C GLN A 189 38.14 -3.45 -6.31
N SER A 190 38.00 -4.32 -5.30
CA SER A 190 39.00 -4.49 -4.24
C SER A 190 40.32 -5.11 -4.74
N ALA A 191 40.24 -6.03 -5.70
CA ALA A 191 41.42 -6.66 -6.30
C ALA A 191 42.17 -5.68 -7.23
N THR A 192 41.44 -4.87 -7.99
CA THR A 192 42.05 -3.84 -8.85
C THR A 192 42.73 -2.76 -8.01
N SER A 193 42.11 -2.31 -6.90
CA SER A 193 42.73 -1.31 -6.00
C SER A 193 43.98 -1.83 -5.30
N LEU A 194 44.03 -3.12 -4.94
CA LEU A 194 45.23 -3.75 -4.38
C LEU A 194 46.35 -3.90 -5.41
N SER A 195 45.99 -4.15 -6.68
CA SER A 195 46.96 -4.24 -7.78
C SER A 195 47.56 -2.87 -8.13
N GLU A 196 46.76 -1.80 -8.18
CA GLU A 196 47.27 -0.44 -8.42
C GLU A 196 48.19 0.04 -7.29
N ALA A 197 47.87 -0.31 -6.04
CA ALA A 197 48.73 -0.04 -4.89
C ALA A 197 50.07 -0.80 -4.92
N MET A 198 50.15 -1.97 -5.59
CA MET A 198 51.39 -2.76 -5.70
C MET A 198 52.34 -2.28 -6.80
N TRP A 199 51.85 -1.61 -7.84
CA TRP A 199 52.69 -1.13 -8.98
C TRP A 199 52.96 0.38 -8.95
N GLY A 200 52.32 1.14 -8.06
CA GLY A 200 52.46 2.59 -7.92
C GLY A 200 53.60 3.06 -7.01
N THR A 201 54.83 2.57 -7.18
CA THR A 201 56.03 3.25 -6.63
C THR A 201 57.26 2.95 -7.50
N ALA A 202 57.39 3.66 -8.61
CA ALA A 202 58.67 3.86 -9.30
C ALA A 202 58.91 5.37 -9.37
N ALA A 203 59.67 5.88 -8.41
CA ALA A 203 60.03 7.28 -8.27
C ALA A 203 60.93 7.75 -9.44
N GLU A 204 60.59 8.89 -10.03
CA GLU A 204 61.49 9.67 -10.87
C GLU A 204 62.63 10.27 -10.01
N PRO A 205 63.90 10.21 -10.44
CA PRO A 205 64.97 10.92 -9.75
C PRO A 205 64.99 12.39 -10.17
N THR A 206 64.72 13.28 -9.22
CA THR A 206 64.95 14.73 -9.35
C THR A 206 66.45 15.00 -9.53
N GLY A 207 66.83 15.48 -10.72
CA GLY A 207 68.17 15.98 -11.01
C GLY A 207 68.41 17.36 -10.39
N ILE A 208 69.51 17.48 -9.66
CA ILE A 208 70.10 18.74 -9.20
C ILE A 208 71.01 19.27 -10.31
N THR A 209 70.74 20.49 -10.79
CA THR A 209 71.74 21.51 -11.18
C THR A 209 71.12 22.88 -10.93
#